data_AF-A0A0C3EVN3-F1
#
_entry.id   AF-A0A0C3EVN3-F1
#
_cell.length_a   1.000
_cell.length_b   1.000
_cell.length_c   1.000
_cell.angle_alpha   90.00
_cell.angle_beta   90.00
_cell.angle_gamma   90.00
#
_symmetry.space_group_name_H-M   'P 1'
#
loop_
_entity.id
_entity.type
_entity.pdbx_description
1 polymer ?
#
loop_
_entity_poly.entity_id
_entity_poly.type
_entity_poly.pdbx_seq_one_letter_code
_entity_poly.pdbx_strand_id
1 'polypeptide(L)'
;MLNMGFPGLLHLGEMAISNNPELWDFCKIILHNSLSWVGNDYEFLLPAQKTDTTFKGNCVHISQIIGTPDPQLIMRCYLYLCDQLFPLHPQLWLHNNGSSPTHSWFLHCLQQYCPSKIASQSIHADSAMALTQ
;
A
#
# COMPACT_ATOMS: atom_id res chain seq x y z
N MET A 1 0.63 -4.03 -6.34
CA MET A 1 0.18 -2.84 -5.59
C MET A 1 -1.34 -2.75 -5.44
N LEU A 2 -2.15 -2.66 -6.50
CA LEU A 2 -3.62 -2.46 -6.34
C LEU A 2 -4.35 -3.58 -5.59
N ASN A 3 -3.99 -4.85 -5.83
CA ASN A 3 -4.54 -5.99 -5.08
C ASN A 3 -4.20 -5.97 -3.58
N MET A 4 -3.28 -5.11 -3.15
CA MET A 4 -2.84 -5.00 -1.74
C MET A 4 -3.32 -3.69 -1.10
N GLY A 5 -3.43 -2.62 -1.87
CA GLY A 5 -3.98 -1.34 -1.40
C GLY A 5 -5.47 -1.36 -1.13
N PHE A 6 -6.25 -2.09 -1.94
CA PHE A 6 -7.70 -2.15 -1.80
C PHE A 6 -8.14 -2.92 -0.54
N PRO A 7 -7.59 -4.12 -0.23
CA PRO A 7 -7.93 -4.84 1.00
C PRO A 7 -7.39 -4.17 2.27
N GLY A 8 -6.27 -3.46 2.16
CA GLY A 8 -5.63 -2.77 3.29
C GLY A 8 -6.19 -1.40 3.61
N LEU A 9 -7.18 -0.92 2.85
CA LEU A 9 -7.77 0.42 2.98
C LEU A 9 -6.73 1.54 3.02
N LEU A 10 -5.58 1.33 2.39
CA LEU A 10 -4.46 2.26 2.47
C LEU A 10 -4.82 3.58 1.81
N HIS A 11 -4.52 4.68 2.49
CA HIS A 11 -4.65 5.99 1.89
C HIS A 11 -3.63 6.18 0.77
N LEU A 12 -4.00 6.96 -0.24
CA LEU A 12 -3.13 7.29 -1.37
C LEU A 12 -1.75 7.84 -0.92
N GLY A 13 -1.74 8.61 0.17
CA GLY A 13 -0.51 9.18 0.75
C GLY A 13 0.35 8.22 1.56
N GLU A 14 -0.11 6.98 1.76
CA GLU A 14 0.64 5.92 2.44
C GLU A 14 1.30 4.99 1.41
N MET A 15 0.69 4.83 0.24
CA MET A 15 1.21 3.96 -0.82
C MET A 15 2.13 4.63 -1.82
N ALA A 16 2.09 5.97 -1.90
CA ALA A 16 2.76 6.72 -2.95
C ALA A 16 3.47 7.97 -2.42
N ILE A 17 4.59 8.30 -3.03
CA ILE A 17 5.34 9.53 -2.74
C ILE A 17 4.72 10.73 -3.48
N SER A 18 4.98 11.93 -2.95
CA SER A 18 4.58 13.19 -3.59
C SER A 18 5.08 13.29 -5.03
N ASN A 19 4.27 13.88 -5.91
CA ASN A 19 4.73 14.20 -7.27
C ASN A 19 5.81 15.30 -7.27
N ASN A 20 5.86 16.14 -6.22
CA ASN A 20 6.91 17.15 -6.06
C ASN A 20 8.09 16.57 -5.27
N PRO A 21 9.29 16.46 -5.87
CA PRO A 21 10.50 15.98 -5.21
C PRO A 21 10.88 16.76 -3.94
N GLU A 22 10.57 18.06 -3.89
CA GLU A 22 10.86 18.91 -2.72
C GLU A 22 10.04 18.51 -1.48
N LEU A 23 8.94 17.78 -1.68
CA LEU A 23 8.06 17.31 -0.63
C LEU A 23 8.30 15.83 -0.29
N TRP A 24 9.36 15.21 -0.83
CA TRP A 24 9.67 13.83 -0.55
C TRP A 24 10.13 13.67 0.90
N ASP A 25 9.49 12.75 1.58
CA ASP A 25 9.75 12.44 2.97
C ASP A 25 9.97 10.93 3.07
N PHE A 26 11.24 10.53 3.10
CA PHE A 26 11.63 9.12 3.16
C PHE A 26 11.16 8.44 4.46
N CYS A 27 10.92 9.21 5.52
CA CYS A 27 10.37 8.69 6.77
C CYS A 27 8.90 8.27 6.62
N LYS A 28 8.22 8.64 5.52
CA LYS A 28 6.84 8.22 5.22
C LYS A 28 6.77 7.02 4.27
N ILE A 29 7.91 6.48 3.85
CA ILE A 29 7.94 5.32 2.98
C ILE A 29 7.77 4.05 3.81
N ILE A 30 6.81 3.21 3.40
CA ILE A 30 6.63 1.87 3.96
C ILE A 30 7.84 1.03 3.58
N LEU A 31 8.44 0.39 4.57
CA LEU A 31 9.64 -0.41 4.37
C LEU A 31 9.30 -1.89 4.16
N HIS A 32 10.05 -2.55 3.30
CA HIS A 32 9.92 -4.00 3.07
C HIS A 32 10.11 -4.79 4.37
N ASN A 33 11.06 -4.39 5.21
CA ASN A 33 11.39 -5.09 6.45
C ASN A 33 10.32 -4.96 7.56
N SER A 34 9.29 -4.13 7.38
CA SER A 34 8.18 -4.04 8.33
C SER A 34 7.11 -5.10 8.08
N LEU A 35 7.23 -5.88 7.01
CA LEU A 35 6.31 -6.96 6.68
C LEU A 35 6.51 -8.17 7.60
N SER A 36 5.44 -8.62 8.23
CA SER A 36 5.37 -9.88 8.98
C SER A 36 4.27 -10.80 8.43
N TRP A 37 4.53 -12.10 8.52
CA TRP A 37 3.60 -13.14 8.09
C TRP A 37 2.84 -13.69 9.30
N VAL A 38 1.51 -13.69 9.26
CA VAL A 38 0.65 -14.09 10.38
C VAL A 38 -0.35 -15.14 9.90
N GLY A 39 -0.03 -16.42 10.09
CA GLY A 39 -0.88 -17.51 9.61
C GLY A 39 -1.00 -17.50 8.08
N ASN A 40 -2.22 -17.31 7.57
CA ASN A 40 -2.52 -17.15 6.14
C ASN A 40 -2.64 -15.68 5.70
N ASP A 41 -2.38 -14.76 6.61
CA ASP A 41 -2.47 -13.31 6.41
C ASP A 41 -1.09 -12.67 6.50
N TYR A 42 -0.97 -11.40 6.15
CA TYR A 42 0.27 -10.66 6.40
C TYR A 42 -0.05 -9.26 6.89
N GLU A 43 0.90 -8.66 7.59
CA GLU A 43 0.77 -7.31 8.10
C GLU A 43 2.04 -6.51 7.81
N PHE A 44 1.93 -5.19 7.75
CA PHE A 44 3.08 -4.30 7.66
C PHE A 44 2.81 -2.99 8.38
N LEU A 45 3.89 -2.32 8.81
CA LEU A 45 3.79 -1.06 9.52
C LEU A 45 3.81 0.13 8.54
N LEU A 46 2.79 0.96 8.66
CA LEU A 46 2.76 2.31 8.12
C LEU A 46 3.60 3.24 9.01
N PRO A 47 4.45 4.08 8.42
CA PRO A 47 5.20 5.05 9.19
C PRO A 47 4.29 6.04 9.94
N ALA A 48 4.78 6.54 11.09
CA ALA A 48 4.03 7.45 11.94
C ALA A 48 3.61 8.72 11.19
N GLN A 49 2.30 8.99 11.20
CA GLN A 49 1.74 10.23 10.65
C GLN A 49 1.95 11.38 11.64
N LYS A 50 1.93 12.63 11.15
CA LYS A 50 2.06 13.83 12.01
C LYS A 50 0.99 13.93 13.11
N THR A 51 -0.12 13.21 12.95
CA THR A 51 -1.23 13.13 13.89
C THR A 51 -1.09 11.97 14.88
N ASP A 52 -0.12 11.07 14.68
CA ASP A 52 0.17 9.98 15.61
C ASP A 52 1.00 10.51 16.77
N THR A 53 0.33 10.82 17.87
CA THR A 53 0.95 11.27 19.12
C THR A 53 1.77 10.17 19.80
N THR A 54 1.59 8.91 19.40
CA THR A 54 2.30 7.76 19.98
C THR A 54 3.53 7.35 19.19
N PHE A 55 3.72 7.91 17.98
CA PHE A 55 4.82 7.61 17.05
C PHE A 55 5.01 6.12 16.75
N LYS A 56 3.98 5.29 16.98
CA LYS A 56 4.04 3.84 16.76
C LYS A 56 3.76 3.48 15.31
N GLY A 57 3.18 4.38 14.53
CA GLY A 57 2.65 4.05 13.21
C GLY A 57 1.35 3.26 13.32
N ASN A 58 0.85 2.83 12.16
CA ASN A 58 -0.36 2.01 12.08
C ASN A 58 -0.01 0.65 11.47
N CYS A 59 -0.49 -0.44 12.05
CA CYS A 59 -0.31 -1.78 11.48
C CYS A 59 -1.45 -2.07 10.53
N VAL A 60 -1.13 -2.42 9.29
CA VAL A 60 -2.12 -2.79 8.27
C VAL A 60 -2.07 -4.29 8.10
N HIS A 61 -3.18 -4.94 8.46
CA HIS A 61 -3.35 -6.38 8.36
C HIS A 61 -4.17 -6.72 7.11
N ILE A 62 -3.63 -7.61 6.28
CA ILE A 62 -4.26 -8.08 5.04
C ILE A 62 -4.64 -9.55 5.20
N SER A 63 -5.94 -9.79 5.25
CA SER A 63 -6.48 -11.13 5.39
C SER A 63 -6.85 -11.80 4.08
N GLN A 64 -6.74 -13.13 4.05
CA GLN A 64 -7.30 -13.96 2.98
C GLN A 64 -8.82 -13.78 2.91
N ILE A 65 -9.33 -13.40 1.74
CA ILE A 65 -10.77 -13.41 1.45
C ILE A 65 -11.10 -14.70 0.71
N ILE A 66 -12.20 -15.36 1.11
CA ILE A 66 -12.67 -16.58 0.44
C ILE A 66 -13.08 -16.23 -0.98
N GLY A 67 -12.58 -17.00 -1.96
CA GLY A 67 -12.89 -16.80 -3.38
C GLY A 67 -11.99 -15.79 -4.10
N THR A 68 -11.01 -15.19 -3.43
CA THR A 68 -9.95 -14.38 -4.06
C THR A 68 -8.62 -15.15 -4.11
N PRO A 69 -7.70 -14.77 -5.02
CA PRO A 69 -6.33 -15.29 -5.00
C PRO A 69 -5.66 -15.09 -3.64
N ASP A 70 -4.71 -15.96 -3.31
CA ASP A 70 -3.94 -15.90 -2.07
C ASP A 70 -3.10 -14.62 -1.99
N PRO A 71 -3.37 -13.71 -1.03
CA PRO A 71 -2.70 -12.43 -0.95
C PRO A 71 -1.26 -12.59 -0.43
N GLN A 72 -0.96 -13.61 0.40
CA GLN A 72 0.42 -13.89 0.80
C GLN A 72 1.24 -14.37 -0.38
N LEU A 73 0.70 -15.29 -1.19
CA LEU A 73 1.41 -15.80 -2.35
C LEU A 73 1.76 -14.65 -3.32
N ILE A 74 0.80 -13.77 -3.59
CA ILE A 74 1.02 -12.58 -4.42
C ILE A 74 2.09 -11.68 -3.82
N MET A 75 2.03 -11.40 -2.52
CA MET A 75 3.02 -10.56 -1.84
C MET A 75 4.42 -11.18 -1.88
N ARG A 76 4.56 -12.49 -1.61
CA ARG A 76 5.84 -13.20 -1.67
C ARG A 76 6.45 -13.17 -3.07
N CYS A 77 5.64 -13.43 -4.11
CA CYS A 77 6.11 -13.34 -5.49
C CYS A 77 6.57 -11.92 -5.84
N TYR A 78 5.84 -10.91 -5.39
CA TYR A 78 6.21 -9.51 -5.59
C TYR A 78 7.55 -9.18 -4.90
N LEU A 79 7.70 -9.52 -3.62
CA LEU A 79 8.93 -9.29 -2.87
C LEU A 79 10.12 -10.02 -3.48
N TYR A 80 9.94 -11.27 -3.88
CA TYR A 80 10.99 -12.03 -4.55
C TYR A 80 11.50 -11.30 -5.81
N LEU A 81 10.59 -10.76 -6.63
CA LEU A 81 10.98 -9.98 -7.81
C LEU A 81 11.67 -8.67 -7.43
N CYS A 82 11.19 -7.98 -6.39
CA CYS A 82 11.82 -6.77 -5.88
C CYS A 82 13.25 -7.03 -5.36
N ASP A 83 13.45 -8.08 -4.56
CA ASP A 83 14.77 -8.41 -4.01
C ASP A 83 15.76 -8.86 -5.10
N GLN A 84 15.27 -9.52 -6.16
CA GLN A 84 16.10 -9.91 -7.31
C GLN A 84 16.53 -8.72 -8.16
N LEU A 85 15.62 -7.76 -8.41
CA LEU A 85 15.89 -6.61 -9.29
C LEU A 85 16.52 -5.43 -8.54
N PHE A 86 16.16 -5.24 -7.27
CA PHE A 86 16.48 -4.07 -6.46
C PHE A 86 16.91 -4.44 -5.03
N PRO A 87 17.97 -5.25 -4.85
CA PRO A 87 18.36 -5.80 -3.55
C PRO A 87 18.72 -4.74 -2.47
N LEU A 88 19.04 -3.51 -2.89
CA LEU A 88 19.41 -2.41 -2.00
C LEU A 88 18.28 -1.41 -1.75
N HIS A 89 17.09 -1.63 -2.29
CA HIS A 89 15.94 -0.74 -2.09
C HIS A 89 15.11 -1.21 -0.89
N PRO A 90 15.03 -0.41 0.19
CA PRO A 90 14.30 -0.81 1.39
C PRO A 90 12.78 -0.58 1.28
N GLN A 91 12.31 -0.01 0.18
CA GLN A 91 10.94 0.47 -0.01
C GLN A 91 10.04 -0.71 -0.35
N LEU A 92 8.90 -0.84 0.32
CA LEU A 92 7.95 -1.92 0.05
C LEU A 92 7.38 -1.80 -1.37
N TRP A 93 7.14 -0.58 -1.84
CA TRP A 93 6.54 -0.33 -3.15
C TRP A 93 7.55 0.23 -4.14
N LEU A 94 7.82 -0.55 -5.18
CA LEU A 94 8.74 -0.23 -6.27
C LEU A 94 8.08 -0.43 -7.63
N HIS A 95 8.42 0.46 -8.56
CA HIS A 95 8.23 0.28 -9.99
C HIS A 95 9.28 -0.69 -10.57
N ASN A 96 9.07 -1.15 -11.80
CA ASN A 96 10.02 -1.99 -12.54
C ASN A 96 11.35 -1.30 -12.86
N ASN A 97 11.49 0.00 -12.58
CA ASN A 97 12.74 0.76 -12.69
C ASN A 97 13.37 1.09 -11.32
N GLY A 98 12.81 0.59 -10.21
CA GLY A 98 13.32 0.80 -8.85
C GLY A 98 12.90 2.12 -8.20
N SER A 99 12.09 2.95 -8.88
CA SER A 99 11.54 4.17 -8.26
C SER A 99 10.31 3.87 -7.41
N SER A 100 10.08 4.65 -6.35
CA SER A 100 8.81 4.58 -5.62
C SER A 100 7.65 5.13 -6.47
N PRO A 101 6.45 4.56 -6.36
CA PRO A 101 5.26 5.04 -7.06
C PRO A 101 4.84 6.43 -6.59
N THR A 102 4.39 7.26 -7.52
CA THR A 102 3.88 8.60 -7.21
C THR A 102 2.36 8.64 -7.10
N HIS A 103 1.83 9.67 -6.44
CA HIS A 103 0.37 9.88 -6.34
C HIS A 103 -0.31 9.87 -7.72
N SER A 104 0.28 10.50 -8.74
CA SER A 104 -0.30 10.55 -10.09
C SER A 104 -0.31 9.17 -10.74
N TRP A 105 0.75 8.38 -10.58
CA TRP A 105 0.82 7.02 -11.09
C TRP A 105 -0.26 6.13 -10.46
N PHE A 106 -0.41 6.18 -9.14
CA PHE A 106 -1.41 5.35 -8.45
C PHE A 106 -2.83 5.73 -8.88
N LEU A 107 -3.14 7.03 -8.94
CA LEU A 107 -4.44 7.50 -9.42
C LEU A 107 -4.70 7.06 -10.87
N HIS A 108 -3.68 7.13 -11.73
CA HIS A 108 -3.79 6.67 -13.11
C HIS A 108 -4.10 5.18 -13.20
N CYS A 109 -3.38 4.34 -12.45
CA CYS A 109 -3.67 2.92 -12.42
C CYS A 109 -5.06 2.64 -11.85
N LEU A 110 -5.47 3.34 -10.79
CA LEU A 110 -6.80 3.15 -10.20
C LEU A 110 -7.92 3.51 -11.20
N GLN A 111 -7.77 4.58 -11.97
CA GLN A 111 -8.71 4.95 -13.03
C GLN A 111 -8.79 3.92 -14.17
N GLN A 112 -7.68 3.23 -14.47
CA GLN A 112 -7.67 2.17 -15.48
C GLN A 112 -8.42 0.91 -15.03
N TYR A 113 -8.29 0.53 -13.76
CA TYR A 113 -8.94 -0.67 -13.21
C TYR A 113 -10.36 -0.39 -12.67
N CYS A 114 -10.63 0.85 -12.27
CA CYS A 114 -11.93 1.34 -11.79
C CYS A 114 -12.30 2.64 -12.53
N PRO A 115 -12.90 2.57 -13.73
CA PRO A 115 -13.19 3.74 -14.56
C PRO A 115 -14.31 4.65 -14.03
N SER A 116 -14.91 4.36 -12.88
CA SER A 116 -15.92 5.21 -12.25
C SER A 116 -15.28 6.38 -11.47
N LYS A 117 -15.91 7.56 -11.52
CA LYS A 117 -15.55 8.78 -10.73
C LYS A 117 -15.46 8.59 -9.21
N ILE A 118 -15.81 7.38 -8.76
CA ILE A 118 -15.78 6.81 -7.43
C ILE A 118 -14.34 6.60 -6.92
N ALA A 119 -13.38 6.42 -7.82
CA ALA A 119 -11.95 6.22 -7.51
C ALA A 119 -11.34 7.11 -6.42
N SER A 120 -11.63 8.42 -6.41
CA SER A 120 -11.06 9.36 -5.43
C SER A 120 -12.01 9.75 -4.29
N GLN A 121 -13.33 9.52 -4.44
CA GLN A 121 -14.34 9.88 -3.45
C GLN A 121 -14.91 8.67 -2.68
N SER A 122 -14.74 7.46 -3.19
CA SER A 122 -15.43 6.25 -2.71
C SER A 122 -14.53 5.26 -1.97
N ILE A 123 -13.21 5.42 -2.03
CA ILE A 123 -12.35 4.88 -0.97
C ILE A 123 -12.81 5.45 0.39
N HIS A 124 -13.27 6.71 0.39
CA HIS A 124 -13.87 7.38 1.54
C HIS A 124 -15.32 6.96 1.85
N ALA A 125 -16.15 6.67 0.84
CA ALA A 125 -17.59 6.45 1.04
C ALA A 125 -17.96 4.99 1.39
N ASP A 126 -17.30 4.00 0.78
CA ASP A 126 -17.60 2.59 1.06
C ASP A 126 -17.04 2.13 2.43
N SER A 127 -15.96 2.75 2.91
CA SER A 127 -15.38 2.45 4.23
C SER A 127 -16.24 2.96 5.39
N ALA A 128 -16.91 4.11 5.24
CA ALA A 128 -17.83 4.64 6.23
C ALA A 128 -19.19 3.91 6.27
N MET A 129 -19.62 3.30 5.16
CA MET A 129 -20.87 2.52 5.13
C MET A 129 -20.71 1.05 5.54
N ALA A 130 -19.51 0.47 5.46
CA ALA A 130 -19.28 -0.92 5.87
C ALA A 130 -19.26 -1.13 7.41
N LEU A 131 -19.13 -0.06 8.20
CA LEU A 131 -19.13 -0.11 9.68
C LEU A 131 -20.50 0.21 10.32
N THR A 132 -21.58 0.30 9.53
CA THR A 132 -22.93 0.60 10.03
C THR A 132 -23.96 -0.51 9.79
N GLN A 133 -23.54 -1.79 9.71
CA GLN A 133 -24.47 -2.92 9.67
C GLN A 133 -24.22 -3.94 10.77
#